data_AF-A0A0A1T765-F1
#
_entry.id   AF-A0A0A1T765-F1
#
_cell.length_a   1.000
_cell.length_b   1.000
_cell.length_c   1.000
_cell.angle_alpha   90.00
_cell.angle_beta   90.00
_cell.angle_gamma   90.00
#
_symmetry.space_group_name_H-M   'P 1'
#
loop_
_entity.id
_entity.type
_entity.pdbx_description
1 polymer ?
#
loop_
_entity_poly.entity_id
_entity_poly.type
_entity_poly.pdbx_seq_one_letter_code
_entity_poly.pdbx_strand_id
1 'polypeptide(L)'
;MHHSLCYLYGGSRPWDAAAWVESSDRVRGGSSEANLEVEGSGTVRFYGTLDTTTLGGAGFASQHSRGIIDLDLSAYDGIAIAVKSSTDGKRYALTLKDCLLPNRDDGREQSTVSWQAEFVPSSAGHVFLSWKAFKPTYRGRDKTDAAPLDIAGIKRIGLMMRSFFDKQYGSFSLEIESIAAYRTTDSIRELHDDDEVTLLGHVEEGHCSKTSDQACEQEKPARRPRAWRRLFCGLL
;
A
#
# COMPACT_ATOMS: atom_id res chain seq x y z
N MET A 1 24.55 -8.16 -1.57
CA MET A 1 23.43 -8.11 -0.61
C MET A 1 22.44 -9.15 -1.05
N HIS A 2 22.05 -10.06 -0.15
CA HIS A 2 21.00 -11.03 -0.42
C HIS A 2 19.71 -10.57 0.27
N HIS A 3 18.57 -10.94 -0.28
CA HIS A 3 17.27 -10.65 0.33
C HIS A 3 16.54 -11.97 0.57
N SER A 4 16.14 -12.23 1.81
CA SER A 4 15.17 -13.27 2.12
C SER A 4 13.77 -12.70 1.93
N LEU A 5 12.88 -13.45 1.27
CA LEU A 5 11.53 -13.03 0.94
C LEU A 5 10.49 -13.84 1.73
N CYS A 6 9.52 -13.14 2.30
CA CYS A 6 8.28 -13.74 2.79
C CYS A 6 7.12 -13.31 1.89
N TYR A 7 6.62 -14.23 1.08
CA TYR A 7 5.53 -13.93 0.15
C TYR A 7 4.23 -13.63 0.89
N LEU A 8 3.64 -12.47 0.57
CA LEU A 8 2.33 -12.04 1.06
C LEU A 8 1.24 -12.39 0.04
N TYR A 9 1.56 -12.16 -1.24
CA TYR A 9 0.75 -12.51 -2.41
C TYR A 9 1.67 -12.91 -3.57
N GLY A 10 1.27 -13.88 -4.38
CA GLY A 10 2.13 -14.50 -5.38
C GLY A 10 3.24 -15.37 -4.78
N GLY A 11 4.15 -15.85 -5.63
CA GLY A 11 5.23 -16.77 -5.20
C GLY A 11 4.67 -18.04 -4.57
N SER A 12 5.07 -18.37 -3.34
CA SER A 12 4.53 -19.52 -2.60
C SER A 12 3.13 -19.30 -2.00
N ARG A 13 2.57 -18.10 -2.13
CA ARG A 13 1.18 -17.76 -1.76
C ARG A 13 0.39 -17.35 -2.99
N PRO A 14 -0.28 -18.28 -3.70
CA PRO A 14 -0.98 -17.98 -4.95
C PRO A 14 -1.91 -16.77 -4.85
N TRP A 15 -2.00 -16.00 -5.93
CA TRP A 15 -2.94 -14.89 -6.01
C TRP A 15 -4.38 -15.38 -5.96
N ASP A 16 -5.21 -14.66 -5.20
CA ASP A 16 -6.66 -14.79 -5.20
C ASP A 16 -7.26 -13.40 -5.47
N ALA A 17 -7.86 -13.20 -6.64
CA ALA A 17 -8.54 -11.94 -6.97
C ALA A 17 -9.71 -11.66 -6.01
N ALA A 18 -10.37 -12.70 -5.48
CA ALA A 18 -11.43 -12.57 -4.48
C ALA A 18 -10.89 -12.21 -3.08
N ALA A 19 -9.57 -12.07 -2.89
CA ALA A 19 -8.97 -11.46 -1.71
C ALA A 19 -8.73 -9.95 -1.88
N TRP A 20 -9.06 -9.36 -3.03
CA TRP A 20 -8.86 -7.93 -3.33
C TRP A 20 -10.16 -7.24 -3.68
N VAL A 21 -10.26 -5.95 -3.33
CA VAL A 21 -11.43 -5.12 -3.58
C VAL A 21 -11.02 -3.78 -4.15
N GLU A 22 -11.81 -3.32 -5.11
CA GLU A 22 -11.66 -2.02 -5.74
C GLU A 22 -12.03 -0.89 -4.77
N SER A 23 -11.23 0.17 -4.78
CA SER A 23 -11.58 1.42 -4.10
C SER A 23 -10.99 2.59 -4.87
N SER A 24 -11.64 3.02 -5.95
CA SER A 24 -11.19 4.19 -6.72
C SER A 24 -11.93 5.47 -6.33
N ASP A 25 -11.59 6.59 -6.96
CA ASP A 25 -12.20 7.89 -6.71
C ASP A 25 -13.73 7.97 -6.96
N ARG A 26 -14.35 6.94 -7.54
CA ARG A 26 -15.80 6.75 -7.62
C ARG A 26 -16.50 6.88 -6.27
N VAL A 27 -15.84 6.51 -5.17
CA VAL A 27 -16.35 6.73 -3.80
C VAL A 27 -16.55 8.21 -3.45
N ARG A 28 -16.01 9.12 -4.27
CA ARG A 28 -16.13 10.58 -4.19
C ARG A 28 -16.76 11.18 -5.46
N GLY A 29 -17.34 10.36 -6.33
CA GLY A 29 -17.93 10.79 -7.60
C GLY A 29 -16.93 11.00 -8.74
N GLY A 30 -15.71 10.47 -8.63
CA GLY A 30 -14.78 10.40 -9.77
C GLY A 30 -15.14 9.30 -10.76
N SER A 31 -14.34 9.17 -11.82
CA SER A 31 -14.58 8.24 -12.94
C SER A 31 -13.41 7.27 -13.17
N SER A 32 -12.46 7.18 -12.24
CA SER A 32 -11.36 6.22 -12.35
C SER A 32 -11.80 4.82 -11.96
N GLU A 33 -11.16 3.82 -12.56
CA GLU A 33 -11.44 2.41 -12.31
C GLU A 33 -10.17 1.59 -12.31
N ALA A 34 -10.09 0.62 -11.40
CA ALA A 34 -9.03 -0.37 -11.34
C ALA A 34 -9.59 -1.79 -11.25
N ASN A 35 -8.96 -2.71 -11.94
CA ASN A 35 -9.23 -4.14 -11.95
C ASN A 35 -7.98 -4.90 -11.49
N LEU A 36 -8.21 -6.10 -10.95
CA LEU A 36 -7.16 -7.01 -10.54
C LEU A 36 -7.55 -8.42 -10.99
N GLU A 37 -6.79 -8.98 -11.92
CA GLU A 37 -7.09 -10.25 -12.58
C GLU A 37 -5.90 -11.21 -12.44
N VAL A 38 -6.16 -12.44 -12.01
CA VAL A 38 -5.12 -13.48 -11.94
C VAL A 38 -4.90 -14.04 -13.35
N GLU A 39 -3.66 -14.05 -13.82
CA GLU A 39 -3.28 -14.52 -15.14
C GLU A 39 -2.35 -15.73 -15.07
N GLY A 40 -2.68 -16.78 -15.83
CA GLY A 40 -1.87 -17.99 -15.91
C GLY A 40 -1.68 -18.67 -14.54
N SER A 41 -0.49 -19.22 -14.30
CA SER A 41 -0.22 -20.07 -13.12
C SER A 41 0.44 -19.35 -11.94
N GLY A 42 0.38 -18.01 -11.84
CA GLY A 42 0.94 -17.35 -10.67
C GLY A 42 1.16 -15.83 -10.71
N THR A 43 0.69 -15.12 -11.74
CA THR A 43 0.83 -13.66 -11.83
C THR A 43 -0.52 -12.97 -11.73
N VAL A 44 -0.50 -11.69 -11.38
CA VAL A 44 -1.71 -10.84 -11.37
C VAL A 44 -1.49 -9.61 -12.22
N ARG A 45 -2.53 -9.18 -12.93
CA ARG A 45 -2.55 -7.92 -13.67
C ARG A 45 -3.41 -6.91 -12.93
N PHE A 46 -2.79 -5.80 -12.53
CA PHE A 46 -3.46 -4.61 -12.00
C PHE A 46 -3.59 -3.58 -13.12
N TYR A 47 -4.81 -3.30 -13.58
CA TYR A 47 -5.04 -2.48 -14.78
C TYR A 47 -6.32 -1.65 -14.69
N GLY A 48 -6.45 -0.63 -15.53
CA GLY A 48 -7.67 0.18 -15.56
C GLY A 48 -7.48 1.51 -16.27
N THR A 49 -8.30 2.48 -15.89
CA THR A 49 -8.27 3.84 -16.44
C THR A 49 -8.28 4.86 -15.30
N LEU A 50 -7.33 5.78 -15.34
CA LEU A 50 -7.26 6.91 -14.43
C LEU A 50 -7.84 8.15 -15.12
N ASP A 51 -8.95 8.66 -14.60
CA ASP A 51 -9.53 9.93 -15.03
C ASP A 51 -9.11 11.05 -14.08
N THR A 52 -8.79 12.21 -14.65
CA THR A 52 -8.46 13.43 -13.90
C THR A 52 -9.47 14.53 -14.14
N THR A 53 -10.34 14.40 -15.13
CA THR A 53 -11.24 15.49 -15.55
C THR A 53 -12.41 15.65 -14.58
N THR A 54 -13.00 14.55 -14.12
CA THR A 54 -14.22 14.55 -13.31
C THR A 54 -14.04 15.29 -11.98
N LEU A 55 -12.85 15.21 -11.38
CA LEU A 55 -12.55 15.85 -10.09
C LEU A 55 -11.54 17.00 -10.21
N GLY A 56 -11.43 17.62 -11.40
CA GLY A 56 -10.63 18.84 -11.59
C GLY A 56 -9.13 18.66 -11.36
N GLY A 57 -8.55 17.64 -12.00
CA GLY A 57 -7.14 17.23 -11.93
C GLY A 57 -6.85 16.16 -10.88
N ALA A 58 -7.73 15.97 -9.90
CA ALA A 58 -7.60 14.89 -8.92
C ALA A 58 -8.12 13.56 -9.48
N GLY A 59 -7.49 12.46 -9.10
CA GLY A 59 -7.97 11.12 -9.46
C GLY A 59 -7.10 10.03 -8.85
N PHE A 60 -7.71 8.88 -8.56
CA PHE A 60 -6.99 7.66 -8.20
C PHE A 60 -7.78 6.41 -8.57
N ALA A 61 -7.06 5.40 -9.07
CA ALA A 61 -7.55 4.07 -9.35
C ALA A 61 -6.84 3.08 -8.42
N SER A 62 -7.56 2.31 -7.60
CA SER A 62 -6.90 1.44 -6.61
C SER A 62 -7.61 0.12 -6.31
N GLN A 63 -6.81 -0.84 -5.89
CA GLN A 63 -7.21 -2.16 -5.39
C GLN A 63 -6.51 -2.38 -4.05
N HIS A 64 -7.18 -2.98 -3.08
CA HIS A 64 -6.57 -3.33 -1.80
C HIS A 64 -7.07 -4.65 -1.25
N SER A 65 -6.32 -5.24 -0.32
CA SER A 65 -6.72 -6.47 0.35
C SER A 65 -8.11 -6.32 1.01
N ARG A 66 -8.95 -7.33 0.85
CA ARG A 66 -10.27 -7.44 1.46
C ARG A 66 -10.12 -7.84 2.93
N GLY A 67 -10.95 -7.27 3.79
CA GLY A 67 -10.90 -7.52 5.23
C GLY A 67 -9.66 -6.91 5.91
N ILE A 68 -9.35 -7.42 7.10
CA ILE A 68 -8.17 -7.06 7.90
C ILE A 68 -7.17 -8.21 7.78
N ILE A 69 -5.96 -7.93 7.31
CA ILE A 69 -4.92 -8.96 7.11
C ILE A 69 -4.05 -9.19 8.35
N ASP A 70 -3.93 -8.17 9.19
CA ASP A 70 -3.27 -8.17 10.49
C ASP A 70 -1.87 -8.81 10.52
N LEU A 71 -0.92 -8.22 9.80
CA LEU A 71 0.43 -8.76 9.62
C LEU A 71 1.46 -8.08 10.52
N ASP A 72 2.29 -8.90 11.19
CA ASP A 72 3.52 -8.47 11.82
C ASP A 72 4.69 -8.54 10.83
N LEU A 73 5.18 -7.37 10.42
CA LEU A 73 6.31 -7.24 9.50
C LEU A 73 7.55 -6.63 10.20
N SER A 74 7.60 -6.64 11.53
CA SER A 74 8.69 -6.04 12.32
C SER A 74 10.06 -6.66 12.06
N ALA A 75 10.11 -7.91 11.61
CA ALA A 75 11.33 -8.64 11.29
C ALA A 75 11.92 -8.34 9.89
N TYR A 76 11.26 -7.48 9.11
CA TYR A 76 11.62 -7.19 7.71
C TYR A 76 12.06 -5.73 7.53
N ASP A 77 12.74 -5.44 6.43
CA ASP A 77 13.26 -4.11 6.09
C ASP A 77 12.34 -3.30 5.16
N GLY A 78 11.37 -3.98 4.54
CA GLY A 78 10.42 -3.37 3.62
C GLY A 78 9.62 -4.38 2.81
N ILE A 79 9.02 -3.89 1.72
CA ILE A 79 8.24 -4.68 0.76
C ILE A 79 8.96 -4.75 -0.58
N ALA A 80 9.02 -5.94 -1.16
CA ALA A 80 9.49 -6.19 -2.51
C ALA A 80 8.30 -6.50 -3.42
N ILE A 81 8.27 -5.89 -4.61
CA ILE A 81 7.28 -6.15 -5.65
C ILE A 81 8.03 -6.74 -6.85
N ALA A 82 7.72 -7.97 -7.23
CA ALA A 82 8.26 -8.59 -8.42
C ALA A 82 7.37 -8.25 -9.63
N VAL A 83 7.91 -7.51 -10.60
CA VAL A 83 7.21 -7.10 -11.83
C VAL A 83 7.61 -8.04 -12.97
N LYS A 84 6.63 -8.57 -13.70
CA LYS A 84 6.83 -9.61 -14.71
C LYS A 84 7.43 -9.10 -16.03
N SER A 85 6.93 -7.97 -16.53
CA SER A 85 7.15 -7.55 -17.92
C SER A 85 7.38 -6.03 -18.05
N SER A 86 7.68 -5.59 -19.28
CA SER A 86 7.89 -4.17 -19.60
C SER A 86 6.68 -3.32 -19.23
N THR A 87 6.96 -2.11 -18.81
CA THR A 87 6.04 -1.32 -18.00
C THR A 87 5.45 -0.20 -18.85
N ASP A 88 4.23 0.22 -18.56
CA ASP A 88 3.56 1.33 -19.24
C ASP A 88 4.15 2.73 -18.93
N GLY A 89 5.26 2.79 -18.18
CA GLY A 89 5.93 4.01 -17.77
C GLY A 89 5.14 4.83 -16.74
N LYS A 90 4.04 4.29 -16.21
CA LYS A 90 3.22 4.96 -15.20
C LYS A 90 3.87 4.84 -13.82
N ARG A 91 3.59 5.83 -12.99
CA ARG A 91 3.92 5.83 -11.57
C ARG A 91 2.80 5.19 -10.77
N TYR A 92 3.18 4.19 -9.99
CA TYR A 92 2.33 3.45 -9.08
C TYR A 92 2.70 3.77 -7.63
N ALA A 93 1.84 3.38 -6.70
CA ALA A 93 2.12 3.39 -5.29
C ALA A 93 1.66 2.08 -4.64
N LEU A 94 2.51 1.51 -3.80
CA LEU A 94 2.09 0.53 -2.81
C LEU A 94 1.58 1.29 -1.58
N THR A 95 0.41 0.90 -1.11
CA THR A 95 -0.26 1.52 0.04
C THR A 95 -0.30 0.55 1.21
N LEU A 96 -0.05 1.06 2.42
CA LEU A 96 -0.24 0.36 3.68
C LEU A 96 -1.20 1.14 4.56
N LYS A 97 -2.00 0.42 5.34
CA LYS A 97 -2.70 0.96 6.50
C LYS A 97 -2.38 0.09 7.70
N ASP A 98 -1.87 0.70 8.74
CA ASP A 98 -1.75 0.19 10.12
C ASP A 98 -3.02 0.45 10.94
N CYS A 99 -3.93 1.26 10.40
CA CYS A 99 -5.17 1.63 11.06
C CYS A 99 -6.39 1.56 10.13
N LEU A 100 -7.44 0.88 10.61
CA LEU A 100 -8.77 0.88 10.02
C LEU A 100 -9.80 1.28 11.09
N LEU A 101 -10.72 2.17 10.71
CA LEU A 101 -11.84 2.56 11.54
C LEU A 101 -13.09 1.77 11.13
N PRO A 102 -14.07 1.59 12.05
CA PRO A 102 -15.36 1.03 11.68
C PRO A 102 -15.99 1.78 10.51
N ASN A 103 -16.80 1.09 9.73
CA ASN A 103 -17.58 1.76 8.70
C ASN A 103 -18.50 2.80 9.32
N ARG A 104 -18.81 3.83 8.54
CA ARG A 104 -19.82 4.82 8.88
C ARG A 104 -21.21 4.17 8.89
N ASP A 105 -22.18 4.87 9.46
CA ASP A 105 -23.58 4.45 9.48
C ASP A 105 -24.16 4.20 8.06
N ASP A 106 -23.63 4.88 7.03
CA ASP A 106 -24.00 4.69 5.62
C ASP A 106 -23.27 3.52 4.94
N GLY A 107 -22.53 2.70 5.70
CA GLY A 107 -21.75 1.56 5.22
C GLY A 107 -20.43 1.94 4.55
N ARG A 108 -20.13 3.23 4.36
CA ARG A 108 -18.88 3.66 3.72
C ARG A 108 -17.70 3.57 4.66
N GLU A 109 -16.55 3.20 4.12
CA GLU A 109 -15.30 3.21 4.87
C GLU A 109 -14.90 4.63 5.28
N GLN A 110 -14.42 4.78 6.50
CA GLN A 110 -13.85 6.03 6.98
C GLN A 110 -12.43 6.24 6.45
N SER A 111 -12.07 7.50 6.21
CA SER A 111 -10.70 7.83 5.82
C SER A 111 -9.76 7.68 7.02
N THR A 112 -8.67 6.94 6.84
CA THR A 112 -7.55 6.84 7.78
C THR A 112 -6.26 7.31 7.08
N VAL A 113 -5.15 7.37 7.82
CA VAL A 113 -3.84 7.59 7.22
C VAL A 113 -3.51 6.43 6.28
N SER A 114 -3.00 6.77 5.10
CA SER A 114 -2.49 5.82 4.12
C SER A 114 -1.01 6.09 3.91
N TRP A 115 -0.19 5.09 4.17
CA TRP A 115 1.25 5.11 3.96
C TRP A 115 1.55 4.68 2.54
N GLN A 116 2.28 5.50 1.79
CA GLN A 116 2.41 5.31 0.35
C GLN A 116 3.88 5.35 -0.06
N ALA A 117 4.33 4.29 -0.72
CA ALA A 117 5.63 4.22 -1.37
C ALA A 117 5.41 4.25 -2.88
N GLU A 118 5.86 5.32 -3.53
CA GLU A 118 5.75 5.50 -4.98
C GLU A 118 6.88 4.77 -5.70
N PHE A 119 6.58 4.18 -6.86
CA PHE A 119 7.57 3.55 -7.73
C PHE A 119 7.16 3.64 -9.20
N VAL A 120 8.16 3.64 -10.08
CA VAL A 120 7.99 3.50 -11.53
C VAL A 120 8.75 2.25 -11.91
N PRO A 121 8.06 1.13 -12.19
CA PRO A 121 8.68 -0.04 -12.76
C PRO A 121 9.43 0.36 -14.04
N SER A 122 10.71 -0.02 -14.18
CA SER A 122 11.52 0.28 -15.38
C SER A 122 11.69 -0.92 -16.31
N SER A 123 11.64 -2.12 -15.74
CA SER A 123 11.81 -3.40 -16.42
C SER A 123 11.25 -4.51 -15.52
N ALA A 124 11.22 -5.74 -16.03
CA ALA A 124 11.00 -6.91 -15.19
C ALA A 124 12.03 -6.98 -14.05
N GLY A 125 11.62 -7.50 -12.90
CA GLY A 125 12.45 -7.67 -11.71
C GLY A 125 11.83 -7.14 -10.42
N HIS A 126 12.63 -7.09 -9.35
CA HIS A 126 12.17 -6.64 -8.04
C HIS A 126 12.32 -5.14 -7.85
N VAL A 127 11.25 -4.50 -7.40
CA VAL A 127 11.25 -3.15 -6.82
C VAL A 127 11.24 -3.28 -5.30
N PHE A 128 12.32 -2.84 -4.65
CA PHE A 128 12.45 -2.88 -3.18
C PHE A 128 12.06 -1.54 -2.56
N LEU A 129 11.04 -1.56 -1.70
CA LEU A 129 10.47 -0.42 -1.00
C LEU A 129 10.76 -0.54 0.50
N SER A 130 11.83 0.10 0.96
CA SER A 130 12.14 0.14 2.40
C SER A 130 11.05 0.88 3.19
N TRP A 131 10.93 0.64 4.49
CA TRP A 131 9.97 1.37 5.34
C TRP A 131 10.08 2.89 5.24
N LYS A 132 11.29 3.43 5.00
CA LYS A 132 11.53 4.87 4.82
C LYS A 132 10.90 5.45 3.55
N ALA A 133 10.62 4.61 2.55
CA ALA A 133 9.97 5.03 1.30
C ALA A 133 8.48 5.34 1.50
N PHE A 134 7.85 4.77 2.54
CA PHE A 134 6.44 4.99 2.81
C PHE A 134 6.23 6.35 3.48
N LYS A 135 5.48 7.23 2.81
CA LYS A 135 5.11 8.55 3.33
C LYS A 135 3.64 8.58 3.75
N PRO A 136 3.32 9.17 4.91
CA PRO A 136 1.96 9.25 5.39
C PRO A 136 1.16 10.27 4.58
N THR A 137 -0.03 9.86 4.16
CA THR A 137 -0.98 10.72 3.45
C THR A 137 -2.37 10.60 4.06
N TYR A 138 -3.15 11.68 3.99
CA TYR A 138 -4.55 11.68 4.36
C TYR A 138 -5.36 12.33 3.24
N ARG A 139 -6.25 11.55 2.61
CA ARG A 139 -7.09 11.99 1.48
C ARG A 139 -6.28 12.62 0.33
N GLY A 140 -5.15 12.01 0.00
CA GLY A 140 -4.28 12.42 -1.11
C GLY A 140 -3.39 13.62 -0.83
N ARG A 141 -3.26 14.05 0.44
CA ARG A 141 -2.32 15.10 0.86
C ARG A 141 -1.33 14.54 1.87
N ASP A 142 -0.14 15.08 1.88
CA ASP A 142 0.89 14.72 2.87
C ASP A 142 0.38 14.98 4.29
N LYS A 143 0.63 14.03 5.18
CA LYS A 143 0.33 14.13 6.61
C LYS A 143 1.61 13.92 7.42
N THR A 144 2.51 14.91 7.35
CA THR A 144 3.85 14.84 7.95
C THR A 144 3.86 14.78 9.48
N ASP A 145 2.74 15.09 10.13
CA ASP A 145 2.51 15.03 11.57
C ASP A 145 1.90 13.70 12.04
N ALA A 146 1.77 12.70 11.15
CA ALA A 146 1.29 11.37 11.55
C ALA A 146 2.28 10.68 12.51
N ALA A 147 1.75 9.87 13.42
CA ALA A 147 2.57 8.89 14.16
C ALA A 147 3.31 7.98 13.17
N PRO A 148 4.46 7.37 13.54
CA PRO A 148 5.17 6.44 12.67
C PRO A 148 4.31 5.25 12.25
N LEU A 149 4.60 4.68 11.07
CA LEU A 149 3.94 3.47 10.57
C LEU A 149 4.18 2.32 11.55
N ASP A 150 3.11 1.73 12.08
CA ASP A 150 3.21 0.53 12.88
C ASP A 150 3.37 -0.70 11.97
N ILE A 151 4.63 -1.10 11.75
CA ILE A 151 4.98 -2.25 10.92
C ILE A 151 4.70 -3.60 11.61
N ALA A 152 4.43 -3.61 12.92
CA ALA A 152 3.96 -4.81 13.60
C ALA A 152 2.45 -5.01 13.38
N GLY A 153 1.69 -3.96 13.06
CA GLY A 153 0.23 -4.02 12.97
C GLY A 153 -0.34 -3.70 11.59
N ILE A 154 0.20 -4.24 10.50
CA ILE A 154 -0.30 -3.90 9.15
C ILE A 154 -1.69 -4.51 8.92
N LYS A 155 -2.70 -3.64 8.79
CA LYS A 155 -4.11 -4.03 8.64
C LYS A 155 -4.55 -4.15 7.19
N ARG A 156 -3.86 -3.50 6.23
CA ARG A 156 -4.19 -3.53 4.81
C ARG A 156 -3.01 -3.20 3.91
N ILE A 157 -2.95 -3.89 2.76
CA ILE A 157 -2.03 -3.60 1.65
C ILE A 157 -2.86 -3.24 0.41
N GLY A 158 -2.38 -2.31 -0.42
CA GLY A 158 -3.05 -1.96 -1.68
C GLY A 158 -2.12 -1.49 -2.78
N LEU A 159 -2.60 -1.57 -4.01
CA LEU A 159 -1.98 -1.05 -5.23
C LEU A 159 -2.79 0.15 -5.71
N MET A 160 -2.10 1.23 -6.09
CA MET A 160 -2.77 2.44 -6.51
C MET A 160 -2.03 3.12 -7.65
N MET A 161 -2.80 3.66 -8.59
CA MET A 161 -2.33 4.66 -9.55
C MET A 161 -3.01 6.00 -9.25
N ARG A 162 -2.22 7.07 -9.15
CA ARG A 162 -2.70 8.42 -8.84
C ARG A 162 -2.46 9.39 -9.98
N SER A 163 -3.24 10.47 -9.98
CA SER A 163 -3.08 11.56 -10.97
C SER A 163 -1.95 12.51 -10.69
N PHE A 164 -1.52 12.62 -9.43
CA PHE A 164 -0.57 13.64 -8.98
C PHE A 164 -1.00 15.06 -9.38
N PHE A 165 -2.31 15.33 -9.32
CA PHE A 165 -2.93 16.58 -9.75
C PHE A 165 -2.65 16.86 -11.23
N ASP A 166 -3.22 16.00 -12.08
CA ASP A 166 -3.21 16.08 -13.54
C ASP A 166 -1.85 15.85 -14.24
N LYS A 167 -0.87 15.29 -13.53
CA LYS A 167 0.43 14.92 -14.12
C LYS A 167 0.42 13.53 -14.75
N GLN A 168 -0.59 12.72 -14.45
CA GLN A 168 -0.74 11.37 -14.95
C GLN A 168 -2.22 11.01 -15.11
N TYR A 169 -2.57 10.38 -16.22
CA TYR A 169 -3.94 9.96 -16.56
C TYR A 169 -3.92 8.85 -17.63
N GLY A 170 -5.10 8.36 -17.98
CA GLY A 170 -5.32 7.38 -19.05
C GLY A 170 -5.24 5.93 -18.59
N SER A 171 -5.18 5.02 -19.55
CA SER A 171 -5.08 3.57 -19.31
C SER A 171 -3.75 3.20 -18.67
N PHE A 172 -3.78 2.16 -17.85
CA PHE A 172 -2.61 1.60 -17.19
C PHE A 172 -2.71 0.09 -17.04
N SER A 173 -1.54 -0.57 -16.93
CA SER A 173 -1.43 -2.00 -16.71
C SER A 173 -0.09 -2.34 -16.07
N LEU A 174 -0.14 -3.10 -14.98
CA LEU A 174 1.01 -3.58 -14.24
C LEU A 174 0.86 -5.09 -13.96
N GLU A 175 1.77 -5.89 -14.49
CA GLU A 175 1.83 -7.34 -14.24
C GLU A 175 2.80 -7.63 -13.09
N ILE A 176 2.28 -8.25 -12.03
CA ILE A 176 2.99 -8.50 -10.78
C ILE A 176 3.06 -10.02 -10.57
N GLU A 177 4.26 -10.52 -10.33
CA GLU A 177 4.48 -11.91 -9.96
C GLU A 177 4.24 -12.12 -8.47
N SER A 178 4.75 -11.21 -7.64
CA SER A 178 4.57 -11.29 -6.19
C SER A 178 4.71 -9.96 -5.46
N ILE A 179 4.12 -9.91 -4.26
CA ILE A 179 4.37 -8.93 -3.22
C ILE A 179 4.89 -9.70 -2.00
N ALA A 180 6.07 -9.33 -1.51
CA ALA A 180 6.73 -10.01 -0.40
C ALA A 180 7.29 -9.01 0.60
N ALA A 181 7.34 -9.35 1.89
CA ALA A 181 8.21 -8.66 2.83
C ALA A 181 9.65 -9.15 2.63
N TYR A 182 10.63 -8.24 2.61
CA TYR A 182 12.04 -8.60 2.42
C TYR A 182 12.88 -8.23 3.64
N ARG A 183 13.89 -9.05 3.92
CA ARG A 183 14.95 -8.76 4.88
C ARG A 183 16.29 -8.88 4.19
N THR A 184 17.16 -7.91 4.41
CA THR A 184 18.51 -7.85 3.86
C THR A 184 19.40 -8.74 4.71
N THR A 185 20.05 -9.71 4.08
CA THR A 185 21.06 -10.56 4.70
C THR A 185 22.43 -10.20 4.13
N ASP A 186 23.37 -9.94 5.04
CA ASP A 186 24.78 -9.87 4.68
C ASP A 186 25.27 -11.29 4.43
N SER A 187 25.82 -11.53 3.25
CA SER A 187 26.53 -12.78 2.98
C SER A 187 27.79 -12.80 3.83
N ILE A 188 27.79 -13.54 4.94
CA ILE A 188 29.05 -13.96 5.56
C ILE A 188 29.71 -14.92 4.56
N ARG A 189 30.78 -14.45 3.90
CA ARG A 189 31.72 -15.36 3.24
C ARG A 189 32.49 -16.06 4.35
N GLU A 190 32.06 -17.24 4.77
CA GLU A 190 32.94 -18.14 5.51
C GLU A 190 34.02 -18.61 4.52
N LEU A 191 35.21 -18.04 4.66
CA LEU A 191 36.42 -18.58 4.05
C LEU A 191 36.81 -19.81 4.89
N HIS A 192 36.41 -20.99 4.44
CA HIS A 192 37.12 -22.21 4.79
C HIS A 192 38.04 -22.56 3.62
N ASP A 193 39.34 -22.70 3.93
CA ASP A 193 40.33 -23.28 3.02
C ASP A 193 39.85 -24.67 2.60
N ASP A 194 39.93 -24.92 1.29
CA ASP A 194 39.75 -26.21 0.62
C ASP A 194 38.38 -26.90 0.83
N ASP A 195 37.39 -26.57 -0.02
CA ASP A 195 36.58 -27.55 -0.78
C ASP A 195 35.42 -26.89 -1.56
N GLU A 196 35.10 -27.49 -2.69
CA GLU A 196 34.07 -27.21 -3.71
C GLU A 196 32.81 -26.41 -3.26
N VAL A 197 32.69 -25.15 -3.71
CA VAL A 197 31.52 -24.29 -3.42
C VAL A 197 30.36 -24.61 -4.37
N THR A 198 29.41 -25.40 -3.90
CA THR A 198 28.07 -25.49 -4.51
C THR A 198 27.24 -24.28 -4.07
N LEU A 199 27.02 -23.35 -5.00
CA LEU A 199 26.18 -22.16 -4.82
C LEU A 199 24.69 -22.56 -4.73
N LEU A 200 24.24 -22.99 -3.56
CA LEU A 200 22.81 -23.09 -3.25
C LEU A 200 22.38 -21.81 -2.51
N GLY A 201 22.01 -20.79 -3.26
CA GLY A 201 21.27 -19.65 -2.72
C GLY A 201 19.89 -20.12 -2.25
N HIS A 202 19.80 -20.63 -1.02
CA HIS A 202 18.54 -20.92 -0.37
C HIS A 202 17.80 -19.60 -0.12
N VAL A 203 16.68 -19.41 -0.82
CA VAL A 203 15.65 -18.46 -0.39
C VAL A 203 14.91 -19.16 0.74
N GLU A 204 15.26 -18.88 1.99
CA GLU A 204 14.42 -19.30 3.12
C GLU A 204 13.11 -18.51 3.08
N GLU A 205 11.99 -19.20 2.88
CA GLU A 205 10.66 -18.62 3.00
C GLU A 205 10.41 -18.22 4.45
N GLY A 206 10.39 -16.91 4.72
CA GLY A 206 9.96 -16.39 6.02
C GLY A 206 8.48 -16.69 6.27
N HIS A 207 8.08 -16.86 7.53
CA HIS A 207 6.67 -16.90 7.93
C HIS A 207 6.23 -15.51 8.39
N CYS A 208 5.26 -14.89 7.71
CA CYS A 208 4.59 -13.69 8.23
C CYS A 208 3.52 -14.12 9.25
N SER A 209 3.75 -13.76 10.51
CA SER A 209 2.83 -14.01 11.62
C SER A 209 1.70 -12.97 11.65
N LYS A 210 0.55 -13.36 12.22
CA LYS A 210 -0.55 -12.45 12.52
C LYS A 210 -0.39 -11.86 13.92
N THR A 211 -0.85 -10.63 14.14
CA THR A 211 -0.82 -9.98 15.46
C THR A 211 -2.07 -10.22 16.31
N SER A 212 -2.01 -9.74 17.56
CA SER A 212 -3.14 -9.60 18.47
C SER A 212 -3.73 -8.18 18.39
N ASP A 213 -5.05 -8.06 18.44
CA ASP A 213 -5.82 -6.83 18.24
C ASP A 213 -5.30 -5.60 19.01
N GLN A 214 -4.88 -4.56 18.27
CA GLN A 214 -4.68 -3.20 18.76
C GLN A 214 -5.61 -2.25 18.01
N ALA A 215 -6.46 -1.53 18.77
CA ALA A 215 -7.41 -0.56 18.24
C ALA A 215 -6.72 0.79 17.96
N CYS A 216 -7.04 1.42 16.84
CA CYS A 216 -6.55 2.76 16.54
C CYS A 216 -7.06 3.79 17.54
N GLU A 217 -6.16 4.59 18.09
CA GLU A 217 -6.53 5.70 18.96
C GLU A 217 -7.00 6.90 18.12
N GLN A 218 -8.17 7.44 18.46
CA GLN A 218 -8.77 8.58 17.77
C GLN A 218 -8.15 9.90 18.25
N GLU A 219 -7.52 10.68 17.36
CA GLU A 219 -7.29 12.09 17.65
C GLU A 219 -8.63 12.84 17.68
N LYS A 220 -9.12 13.14 18.89
CA LYS A 220 -10.27 14.01 19.09
C LYS A 220 -9.93 15.41 18.54
N PRO A 221 -10.80 16.03 17.72
CA PRO A 221 -10.58 17.41 17.32
C PRO A 221 -10.58 18.32 18.56
N ALA A 222 -9.58 19.19 18.64
CA ALA A 222 -9.46 20.17 19.71
C ALA A 222 -10.77 20.96 19.85
N ARG A 223 -11.36 20.94 21.06
CA ARG A 223 -12.56 21.68 21.39
C ARG A 223 -12.30 23.18 21.15
N ARG A 224 -12.93 23.76 20.14
CA ARG A 224 -12.96 25.21 19.96
C ARG A 224 -13.65 25.85 21.20
N PRO A 225 -13.11 26.93 21.78
CA PRO A 225 -13.76 27.61 22.88
C PRO A 225 -15.10 28.19 22.41
N ARG A 226 -16.16 27.97 23.20
CA ARG A 226 -17.51 28.49 22.96
C ARG A 226 -17.46 30.02 22.98
N ALA A 227 -17.56 30.67 21.83
CA ALA A 227 -17.82 32.10 21.77
C ALA A 227 -19.23 32.36 22.34
N TRP A 228 -19.29 33.14 23.41
CA TRP A 228 -20.53 33.51 24.08
C TRP A 228 -21.40 34.36 23.15
N ARG A 229 -22.65 33.93 22.97
CA ARG A 229 -23.74 34.79 22.51
C ARG A 229 -23.90 35.92 23.53
N ARG A 230 -23.74 37.17 23.11
CA ARG A 230 -24.32 38.32 23.82
C ARG A 230 -25.49 38.83 23.00
N LEU A 231 -26.68 38.59 23.55
CA LEU A 231 -27.88 39.39 23.32
C LEU A 231 -27.58 40.83 23.73
N PHE A 232 -27.92 41.80 22.89
CA PHE A 232 -28.30 43.13 23.35
C PHE A 232 -29.63 43.49 22.70
N CYS A 233 -30.69 43.44 23.52
CA CYS A 233 -31.89 44.24 23.35
C CYS A 233 -31.57 45.70 23.68
N GLY A 234 -32.25 46.65 23.02
CA GLY A 234 -32.68 47.89 23.67
C GLY A 234 -32.45 49.22 22.91
N LEU A 235 -33.56 49.74 22.34
CA LEU A 235 -34.00 51.14 22.20
C LEU A 235 -33.01 52.25 21.80
N LEU A 236 -33.22 52.84 20.62
CA LEU A 236 -33.97 54.10 20.41
C LEU A 236 -34.26 54.31 18.91
#